data_AF-A0A6I5ZZZ0-F1
#
_entry.id   AF-A0A6I5ZZZ0-F1
#
_cell.length_a   1.000
_cell.length_b   1.000
_cell.length_c   1.000
_cell.angle_alpha   90.00
_cell.angle_beta   90.00
_cell.angle_gamma   90.00
#
_symmetry.space_group_name_H-M   'P 1'
#
loop_
_entity.id
_entity.type
_entity.pdbx_description
1 polymer ?
#
loop_
_entity_poly.entity_id
_entity_poly.type
_entity_poly.pdbx_seq_one_letter_code
_entity_poly.pdbx_strand_id
1 'polypeptide(L)'
;MADHSLAHRAQHPTTTETVHLPPRTPPTNHGKTLAAWTTTWTVVLGAVVAAVGVALALGWLFWVGAAVIVLGLVLGKVLQVLGHGQGGAATRAREQRRGGH
;
A
#
# COMPACT_ATOMS: atom_id res chain seq x y z
N MET A 1 1.31 -27.58 -50.37
CA MET A 1 1.50 -26.51 -49.38
C MET A 1 0.83 -27.01 -48.10
N ALA A 2 1.59 -27.53 -47.14
CA ALA A 2 1.02 -28.11 -45.93
C ALA A 2 0.80 -26.99 -44.90
N ASP A 3 -0.44 -26.78 -44.48
CA ASP A 3 -0.78 -25.67 -43.61
C ASP A 3 -0.16 -25.87 -42.21
N HIS A 4 0.82 -25.02 -41.88
CA HIS A 4 1.53 -25.01 -40.60
C HIS A 4 0.63 -24.74 -39.38
N SER A 5 -0.67 -24.51 -39.60
CA SER A 5 -1.69 -24.29 -38.57
C SER A 5 -2.00 -25.55 -37.74
N LEU A 6 -1.84 -26.75 -38.31
CA LEU A 6 -2.11 -28.01 -37.61
C LEU A 6 -0.93 -28.44 -36.72
N ALA A 7 0.31 -28.15 -37.14
CA ALA A 7 1.51 -28.43 -36.36
C ALA A 7 1.56 -27.58 -35.07
N HIS A 8 1.12 -26.32 -35.15
CA HIS A 8 1.13 -25.40 -34.00
C HIS A 8 0.15 -25.80 -32.89
N ARG A 9 -1.00 -26.42 -33.22
CA ARG A 9 -1.98 -26.92 -32.23
C ARG A 9 -1.52 -28.21 -31.54
N ALA A 10 -0.73 -29.04 -32.20
CA ALA A 10 -0.22 -30.28 -31.62
C ALA A 10 0.89 -30.04 -30.58
N GLN A 11 1.62 -28.92 -30.69
CA GLN A 11 2.76 -28.58 -29.82
C GLN A 11 2.36 -27.86 -28.53
N HIS A 12 1.16 -27.27 -28.48
CA HIS A 12 0.58 -26.70 -27.27
C HIS A 12 -0.66 -27.49 -26.88
N PRO A 13 -0.52 -28.69 -26.28
CA PRO A 13 -1.62 -29.28 -25.56
C PRO A 13 -2.01 -28.28 -24.46
N THR A 14 -3.12 -27.58 -24.67
CA THR A 14 -3.72 -26.68 -23.68
C THR A 14 -4.14 -27.54 -22.49
N THR A 15 -3.20 -27.78 -21.59
CA THR A 15 -3.46 -28.38 -20.29
C THR A 15 -4.31 -27.36 -19.55
N THR A 16 -5.58 -27.67 -19.35
CA THR A 16 -6.48 -26.90 -18.49
C THR A 16 -5.96 -27.05 -17.06
N GLU A 17 -4.93 -26.26 -16.72
CA GLU A 17 -4.44 -26.14 -15.36
C GLU A 17 -5.59 -25.56 -14.54
N THR A 18 -6.08 -26.34 -13.58
CA THR A 18 -7.10 -25.89 -12.64
C THR A 18 -6.54 -24.71 -11.86
N VAL A 19 -6.91 -23.49 -12.26
CA VAL A 19 -6.40 -22.25 -11.65
C VAL A 19 -6.74 -22.28 -10.17
N HIS A 20 -5.72 -22.52 -9.34
CA HIS A 20 -5.87 -22.51 -7.90
C HIS A 20 -5.93 -21.06 -7.42
N LEU A 21 -7.15 -20.52 -7.35
CA LEU A 21 -7.36 -19.19 -6.82
C LEU A 21 -7.20 -19.21 -5.30
N PRO A 22 -6.52 -18.22 -4.72
CA PRO A 22 -6.50 -18.08 -3.28
C PRO A 22 -7.94 -17.88 -2.78
N PRO A 23 -8.26 -18.33 -1.55
CA PRO A 23 -9.60 -18.27 -0.98
C PRO A 23 -10.14 -16.84 -0.76
N ARG A 24 -9.33 -15.81 -1.04
CA ARG A 24 -9.73 -14.41 -0.94
C ARG A 24 -9.02 -13.57 -1.99
N THR A 25 -9.76 -12.72 -2.69
CA THR A 25 -9.19 -11.73 -3.59
C THR A 25 -8.26 -10.79 -2.81
N PRO A 26 -7.04 -10.54 -3.30
CA PRO A 26 -6.15 -9.55 -2.71
C PRO A 26 -6.82 -8.15 -2.64
N PRO A 27 -6.53 -7.35 -1.62
CA PRO A 27 -7.06 -5.99 -1.55
C PRO A 27 -6.60 -5.11 -2.72
N THR A 28 -7.53 -4.40 -3.36
CA THR A 28 -7.25 -3.52 -4.52
C THR A 28 -6.56 -2.20 -4.15
N ASN A 29 -6.43 -1.93 -2.85
CA ASN A 29 -5.84 -0.69 -2.40
C ASN A 29 -4.31 -0.70 -2.43
N HIS A 30 -3.57 -1.78 -2.75
CA HIS A 30 -2.10 -1.75 -2.89
C HIS A 30 -1.33 -0.99 -1.77
N GLY A 31 -1.84 -0.98 -0.54
CA GLY A 31 -1.26 -0.21 0.56
C GLY A 31 -1.59 1.30 0.56
N LYS A 32 -2.27 1.86 -0.47
CA LYS A 32 -2.78 3.25 -0.49
C LYS A 32 -4.02 3.43 0.40
N THR A 33 -3.90 3.04 1.65
CA THR A 33 -4.90 3.33 2.69
C THR A 33 -4.68 4.72 3.28
N LEU A 34 -5.72 5.30 3.85
CA LEU A 34 -5.62 6.62 4.48
C LEU A 34 -4.65 6.58 5.67
N ALA A 35 -4.76 5.56 6.53
CA ALA A 35 -3.82 5.39 7.65
C ALA A 35 -2.35 5.31 7.17
N ALA A 36 -2.08 4.56 6.10
CA ALA A 36 -0.74 4.43 5.54
C ALA A 36 -0.20 5.77 5.02
N TRP A 37 -0.92 6.44 4.12
CA TRP A 37 -0.44 7.69 3.51
C TRP A 37 -0.30 8.84 4.51
N THR A 38 -1.21 8.93 5.50
CA THR A 38 -1.08 9.92 6.57
C THR A 38 0.19 9.68 7.36
N THR A 39 0.45 8.44 7.79
CA THR A 39 1.67 8.10 8.53
C THR A 39 2.93 8.42 7.72
N THR A 40 2.96 8.00 6.44
CA THR A 40 4.11 8.22 5.56
C THR A 40 4.43 9.70 5.41
N TRP A 41 3.45 10.54 5.05
CA TRP A 41 3.71 11.96 4.85
C TRP A 41 4.12 12.67 6.13
N THR A 42 3.48 12.37 7.27
CA THR A 42 3.86 12.99 8.54
C THR A 42 5.27 12.60 8.97
N VAL A 43 5.64 11.32 8.85
CA VAL A 43 7.00 10.85 9.19
C VAL A 43 8.04 11.44 8.23
N VAL A 44 7.76 11.49 6.92
CA VAL A 44 8.67 12.11 5.94
C VAL A 44 8.89 13.59 6.25
N LEU A 45 7.82 14.34 6.53
CA LEU A 45 7.93 15.75 6.91
C LEU A 45 8.75 15.94 8.19
N GLY A 46 8.48 15.13 9.23
CA GLY A 46 9.26 15.17 10.47
C GLY A 46 10.74 14.84 10.25
N ALA A 47 11.04 13.86 9.39
CA ALA A 47 12.41 13.50 9.04
C ALA A 47 13.13 14.61 8.26
N VAL A 48 12.45 15.27 7.32
CA VAL A 48 12.98 16.44 6.61
C VAL A 48 13.30 17.57 7.58
N VAL A 49 12.38 17.89 8.50
CA VAL A 49 12.60 18.92 9.54
C VAL A 49 13.79 18.55 10.43
N ALA A 50 13.88 17.30 10.87
CA ALA A 50 14.99 16.84 11.69
C ALA A 50 16.33 16.90 10.95
N ALA A 51 16.36 16.50 9.68
CA ALA A 51 17.55 16.55 8.83
C ALA A 51 18.03 18.00 8.62
N VAL A 52 17.11 18.96 8.39
CA VAL A 52 17.46 20.39 8.32
C VAL A 52 18.02 20.87 9.66
N GLY A 53 17.45 20.45 10.79
CA GLY A 53 17.97 20.74 12.12
C GLY A 53 19.42 20.28 12.30
N VAL A 54 19.73 19.05 11.87
CA VAL A 54 21.11 18.52 11.90
C VAL A 54 22.02 19.30 10.94
N ALA A 55 21.59 19.53 9.70
CA ALA A 55 22.39 20.20 8.67
C ALA A 55 22.80 21.64 9.05
N LEU A 56 21.96 22.33 9.83
CA LEU A 56 22.19 23.70 10.28
C LEU A 56 22.71 23.79 11.74
N ALA A 57 23.05 22.65 12.37
CA ALA A 57 23.43 22.56 13.79
C ALA A 57 22.38 23.17 14.76
N LEU A 58 21.10 23.13 14.38
CA LEU A 58 19.97 23.60 15.17
C LEU A 58 19.34 22.44 15.96
N GLY A 59 19.90 22.15 17.14
CA GLY A 59 19.45 21.02 17.97
C GLY A 59 17.97 21.06 18.36
N TRP A 60 17.40 22.26 18.57
CA TRP A 60 15.97 22.39 18.87
C TRP A 60 15.08 21.95 17.69
N LEU A 61 15.51 22.21 16.46
CA LEU A 61 14.76 21.86 15.24
C LEU A 61 14.79 20.35 14.99
N PHE A 62 15.89 19.67 15.36
CA PHE A 62 15.95 18.22 15.38
C PHE A 62 14.85 17.62 16.28
N TRP A 63 14.71 18.14 17.51
CA TRP A 63 13.68 17.67 18.44
C TRP A 63 12.26 17.96 17.97
N VAL A 64 12.03 19.09 17.28
CA VAL A 64 10.73 19.37 16.63
C VAL A 64 10.43 18.30 15.57
N GLY A 65 11.39 17.99 14.70
CA GLY A 65 11.23 16.94 13.69
C GLY A 65 10.95 15.56 14.31
N ALA A 66 11.67 15.21 15.38
CA ALA A 66 11.46 13.97 16.13
C ALA A 66 10.04 13.90 16.75
N ALA A 67 9.55 15.00 17.32
CA ALA A 67 8.20 15.07 17.87
C ALA A 67 7.12 14.88 16.78
N VAL A 68 7.33 15.45 15.58
CA VAL A 68 6.42 15.27 14.43
C VAL A 68 6.39 13.80 13.98
N ILE A 69 7.53 13.11 13.96
CA ILE A 69 7.58 11.67 13.64
C ILE A 69 6.74 10.87 14.63
N VAL A 70 6.94 11.08 15.94
CA VAL A 70 6.16 10.39 16.98
C VAL A 70 4.66 10.65 16.82
N LEU A 71 4.27 11.91 16.57
CA LEU A 71 2.87 12.25 16.31
C LEU A 71 2.32 11.52 15.08
N GLY A 72 3.10 11.42 13.99
CA GLY A 72 2.73 10.68 12.79
C GLY A 72 2.44 9.20 13.06
N LEU A 73 3.25 8.56 13.90
CA LEU A 73 3.02 7.16 14.30
C LEU A 73 1.73 7.00 15.13
N VAL A 74 1.48 7.93 16.05
CA VAL A 74 0.24 7.94 16.86
C VAL A 74 -0.98 8.14 15.97
N LEU A 75 -0.96 9.14 15.08
CA LEU A 75 -2.05 9.38 14.11
C LEU A 75 -2.30 8.15 13.22
N GLY A 76 -1.23 7.54 12.73
CA GLY A 76 -1.30 6.31 11.94
C GLY A 76 -2.01 5.17 12.68
N LYS A 77 -1.66 4.97 13.96
CA LYS A 77 -2.29 3.94 14.80
C LYS A 77 -3.74 4.26 15.12
N VAL A 78 -4.07 5.51 15.42
CA VAL A 78 -5.46 5.95 15.63
C VAL A 78 -6.29 5.66 14.37
N LEU A 79 -5.81 6.08 13.20
CA LEU A 79 -6.51 5.82 11.94
C LEU A 79 -6.64 4.32 11.63
N GLN A 80 -5.61 3.53 11.94
CA GLN A 80 -5.66 2.08 11.79
C GLN A 80 -6.77 1.47 12.66
N VAL A 81 -6.85 1.86 13.94
CA VAL A 81 -7.87 1.39 14.89
C VAL A 81 -9.28 1.81 14.47
N LEU A 82 -9.43 3.03 13.93
CA LEU A 82 -10.68 3.52 13.36
C LEU A 82 -11.06 2.84 12.03
N GLY A 83 -10.28 1.86 11.56
CA GLY A 83 -10.59 1.06 10.38
C GLY A 83 -10.17 1.67 9.05
N HIS A 84 -9.36 2.74 9.07
CA HIS A 84 -8.80 3.37 7.87
C HIS A 84 -7.48 2.71 7.40
N GLY A 85 -7.02 1.66 8.08
CA GLY A 85 -5.92 0.81 7.64
C GLY A 85 -6.34 -0.30 6.68
N GLN A 86 -5.37 -1.10 6.23
CA GLN A 86 -5.62 -2.25 5.35
C GLN A 86 -6.53 -3.27 6.05
N GLY A 87 -7.63 -3.66 5.38
CA GLY A 87 -8.61 -4.61 5.93
C GLY A 87 -9.55 -4.02 6.99
N GLY A 88 -9.39 -2.76 7.37
CA GLY A 88 -10.30 -2.09 8.29
C GLY A 88 -11.68 -1.82 7.68
N ALA A 89 -12.70 -1.71 8.53
CA ALA A 89 -14.11 -1.59 8.11
C ALA A 89 -14.33 -0.40 7.15
N ALA A 90 -13.75 0.77 7.46
CA ALA A 90 -13.89 1.96 6.61
C ALA A 90 -13.20 1.77 5.24
N THR A 91 -12.00 1.18 5.20
CA THR A 91 -11.29 0.88 3.95
C THR A 91 -12.06 -0.12 3.08
N ARG A 92 -12.60 -1.18 3.67
CA ARG A 92 -13.40 -2.19 2.94
C ARG A 92 -14.71 -1.61 2.42
N ALA A 93 -15.40 -0.77 3.20
CA ALA A 93 -16.60 -0.08 2.76
C ALA A 93 -16.32 0.84 1.56
N ARG A 94 -15.17 1.52 1.54
CA ARG A 94 -14.73 2.35 0.41
C ARG A 94 -14.41 1.53 -0.85
N GLU A 95 -13.80 0.36 -0.68
CA GLU A 95 -13.52 -0.58 -1.76
C GLU A 95 -14.82 -1.13 -2.39
N GLN A 96 -15.77 -1.55 -1.56
CA GLN A 96 -17.10 -2.01 -2.01
C GLN A 96 -17.84 -0.92 -2.80
N ARG A 97 -17.78 0.34 -2.36
CA ARG A 97 -18.40 1.47 -3.08
C ARG A 97 -17.76 1.74 -4.45
N ARG A 98 -16.49 1.40 -4.64
CA ARG A 98 -15.79 1.62 -5.92
C ARG A 98 -16.05 0.51 -6.95
N GLY A 99 -16.69 -0.59 -6.54
CA GLY A 99 -16.85 -1.77 -7.38
C GLY A 99 -15.51 -2.50 -7.51
N GLY A 100 -15.45 -3.76 -7.10
CA GLY A 100 -14.30 -4.60 -7.41
C GLY A 100 -14.23 -4.75 -8.93
N HIS A 101 -13.21 -4.15 -9.54
CA HIS A 101 -12.83 -4.44 -10.93
C HIS A 101 -11.95 -5.68 -10.95
#